data_AF-A0A2H0VYC2-F1
#
_entry.id   AF-A0A2H0VYC2-F1
#
_cell.length_a   1.000
_cell.length_b   1.000
_cell.length_c   1.000
_cell.angle_alpha   90.00
_cell.angle_beta   90.00
_cell.angle_gamma   90.00
#
_symmetry.space_group_name_H-M   'P 1'
#
loop_
_entity.id
_entity.type
_entity.pdbx_description
1 polymer ?
#
loop_
_entity_poly.entity_id
_entity_poly.type
_entity_poly.pdbx_seq_one_letter_code
_entity_poly.pdbx_strand_id
1 'polypeptide(L)'
;MPNPIQENSPFNVARIIIILGFFFVAYMLYNLTVSIYENYQIDTHIQTFQEKNSELESENLEKIESYQYYTSDMYVEKVAKQNLGLINPGEKVIVITEEDNNTILEAEYAESQTLAMRNSWSNPRKWLEFFLSENPFKY
;
A
#
# COMPACT_ATOMS: atom_id res chain seq x y z
N MET A 1 10.54 -51.67 -71.57
CA MET A 1 10.74 -50.20 -71.57
C MET A 1 11.08 -49.79 -70.13
N PRO A 2 12.22 -49.16 -69.85
CA PRO A 2 12.61 -48.86 -68.48
C PRO A 2 11.83 -47.65 -67.96
N ASN A 3 11.45 -47.71 -66.68
CA ASN A 3 10.71 -46.69 -65.95
C ASN A 3 11.69 -45.58 -65.51
N PRO A 4 11.44 -44.28 -65.79
CA PRO A 4 12.35 -43.23 -65.33
C PRO A 4 12.28 -43.11 -63.80
N ILE A 5 13.41 -43.37 -63.15
CA ILE A 5 13.55 -43.18 -61.70
C ILE A 5 13.34 -41.69 -61.41
N GLN A 6 12.38 -41.40 -60.54
CA GLN A 6 12.09 -40.05 -60.07
C GLN A 6 13.33 -39.50 -59.35
N GLU A 7 13.97 -38.51 -59.95
CA GLU A 7 15.09 -37.78 -59.35
C GLU A 7 14.53 -36.82 -58.28
N ASN A 8 14.41 -37.32 -57.06
CA ASN A 8 14.13 -36.52 -55.88
C ASN A 8 15.35 -35.62 -55.59
N SER A 9 15.32 -34.42 -56.16
CA SER A 9 16.37 -33.42 -56.04
C SER A 9 16.55 -33.01 -54.56
N PRO A 10 17.78 -33.08 -54.01
CA PRO A 10 18.06 -32.84 -52.59
C PRO A 10 17.67 -31.42 -52.13
N PHE A 11 17.61 -30.49 -53.07
CA PHE A 11 17.21 -29.09 -52.83
C PHE A 11 15.77 -28.96 -52.29
N ASN A 12 14.84 -29.82 -52.74
CA ASN A 12 13.45 -29.76 -52.32
C ASN A 12 13.25 -30.31 -50.89
N VAL A 13 14.00 -31.36 -50.53
CA VAL A 13 13.95 -31.96 -49.20
C VAL A 13 14.53 -31.01 -48.15
N ALA A 14 15.68 -30.38 -48.43
CA ALA A 14 16.26 -29.39 -47.52
C ALA A 14 15.33 -28.19 -47.27
N ARG A 15 14.63 -27.73 -48.31
CA ARG A 15 13.65 -26.64 -48.21
C ARG A 15 12.46 -27.01 -47.31
N ILE A 16 11.94 -28.23 -47.44
CA ILE A 16 10.85 -28.73 -46.59
C ILE A 16 11.31 -28.82 -45.13
N ILE A 17 12.51 -29.33 -44.86
CA ILE A 17 13.06 -29.43 -43.50
C ILE A 17 13.21 -28.06 -42.86
N ILE A 18 13.70 -27.06 -43.60
CA ILE A 18 13.84 -25.68 -43.09
C ILE A 18 12.47 -25.07 -42.76
N ILE A 19 11.48 -25.25 -43.64
CA ILE A 19 10.12 -24.75 -43.40
C ILE A 19 9.52 -25.42 -42.15
N LEU A 20 9.67 -26.73 -42.03
CA LEU A 20 9.15 -27.50 -40.90
C LEU A 20 9.84 -27.12 -39.58
N GLY A 21 11.15 -26.91 -39.62
CA GLY A 21 11.93 -26.39 -38.50
C GLY A 21 11.51 -24.97 -38.10
N PHE A 22 11.24 -24.09 -39.07
CA PHE A 22 10.74 -22.75 -38.80
C PHE A 22 9.37 -22.78 -38.10
N PHE A 23 8.44 -23.61 -38.59
CA PHE A 23 7.14 -23.79 -37.93
C PHE A 23 7.27 -24.36 -36.52
N PHE A 24 8.20 -25.28 -36.31
CA PHE A 24 8.47 -25.84 -34.98
C PHE A 24 8.96 -24.77 -33.99
N VAL A 25 9.91 -23.94 -34.41
CA VAL A 25 10.42 -22.83 -33.59
C VAL A 25 9.31 -21.81 -33.34
N ALA A 26 8.53 -21.44 -34.35
CA ALA A 26 7.39 -20.53 -34.19
C ALA A 26 6.35 -21.07 -33.20
N TYR A 27 6.06 -22.37 -33.26
CA TYR A 27 5.16 -23.04 -32.32
C TYR A 27 5.71 -23.04 -30.89
N MET A 28 7.00 -23.28 -30.69
CA MET A 28 7.61 -23.20 -29.35
C MET A 28 7.56 -21.77 -28.80
N LEU A 29 7.87 -20.76 -29.62
CA LEU A 29 7.79 -19.36 -29.20
C LEU A 29 6.35 -18.99 -28.81
N TYR A 30 5.36 -19.42 -29.57
CA TYR A 30 3.95 -19.22 -29.25
C TYR A 30 3.57 -19.82 -27.89
N ASN A 31 3.91 -21.08 -27.65
CA ASN A 31 3.62 -21.75 -26.36
C ASN A 31 4.32 -21.06 -25.19
N LEU A 32 5.57 -20.63 -25.38
CA LEU A 32 6.31 -19.90 -24.36
C LEU A 32 5.63 -18.57 -24.02
N THR A 33 5.20 -17.81 -25.02
CA THR A 33 4.49 -16.54 -24.80
C THR A 33 3.17 -16.75 -24.05
N VAL A 34 2.38 -17.77 -24.43
CA VAL A 34 1.13 -18.10 -23.73
C VAL A 34 1.39 -18.48 -22.27
N SER A 35 2.37 -19.37 -22.03
CA SER A 35 2.71 -19.81 -20.67
C SER A 35 3.18 -18.66 -19.78
N ILE A 36 3.98 -17.72 -20.30
CA ILE A 36 4.40 -16.53 -19.54
C ILE A 36 3.19 -15.67 -19.16
N TYR A 37 2.24 -15.49 -20.08
CA TYR A 37 1.03 -14.71 -19.83
C TYR A 37 0.13 -15.35 -18.77
N GLU A 38 -0.06 -16.67 -18.84
CA GLU A 38 -0.83 -17.43 -17.85
C GLU A 38 -0.20 -17.37 -16.45
N ASN A 39 1.12 -17.55 -16.35
CA ASN A 39 1.83 -17.47 -15.08
C ASN A 39 1.70 -16.08 -14.44
N TYR A 40 1.83 -15.01 -15.23
CA TYR A 40 1.68 -13.64 -14.72
C TYR A 40 0.27 -13.40 -14.15
N GLN A 41 -0.78 -13.85 -14.83
CA GLN A 41 -2.14 -13.74 -14.31
C GLN A 41 -2.33 -14.51 -13.00
N ILE A 42 -1.82 -15.74 -12.93
CA ILE A 42 -1.91 -16.58 -11.73
C ILE A 42 -1.21 -15.91 -10.54
N ASP A 43 0.00 -15.40 -10.73
CA ASP A 43 0.75 -14.71 -9.66
C ASP A 43 0.02 -13.46 -9.17
N THR A 44 -0.55 -12.66 -10.08
CA THR A 44 -1.34 -11.48 -9.70
C THR A 44 -2.58 -11.84 -8.89
N HIS A 45 -3.25 -12.94 -9.26
CA HIS A 45 -4.40 -13.43 -8.49
C HIS A 45 -3.98 -13.91 -7.10
N ILE A 46 -2.88 -14.65 -6.98
CA ILE A 46 -2.35 -15.11 -5.69
C ILE A 46 -2.02 -13.92 -4.81
N GLN A 47 -1.33 -12.90 -5.33
CA GLN A 47 -1.01 -11.69 -4.58
C GLN A 47 -2.28 -10.96 -4.12
N THR A 48 -3.26 -10.78 -5.01
CA THR A 48 -4.53 -10.12 -4.67
C THR A 48 -5.29 -10.86 -3.58
N PHE A 49 -5.33 -12.20 -3.63
CA PHE A 49 -5.98 -13.01 -2.60
C PHE A 49 -5.23 -12.95 -1.26
N GLN A 50 -3.90 -12.90 -1.28
CA GLN A 50 -3.09 -12.74 -0.05
C GLN A 50 -3.32 -11.38 0.59
N GLU A 51 -3.30 -10.30 -0.19
CA GLU A 51 -3.58 -8.94 0.29
C GLU A 51 -4.98 -8.86 0.88
N LYS A 52 -5.98 -9.43 0.19
CA LYS A 52 -7.36 -9.44 0.68
C LYS A 52 -7.56 -10.25 1.96
N ASN A 53 -6.85 -11.38 2.10
CA ASN A 53 -6.87 -12.15 3.36
C ASN A 53 -6.26 -11.34 4.51
N SER A 54 -5.13 -10.67 4.27
CA SER A 54 -4.47 -9.83 5.26
C SER A 54 -5.37 -8.65 5.69
N GLU A 55 -6.05 -8.01 4.75
CA GLU A 55 -7.02 -6.95 5.02
C GLU A 55 -8.18 -7.47 5.88
N LEU A 56 -8.78 -8.60 5.50
CA LEU A 56 -9.88 -9.22 6.25
C LEU A 56 -9.48 -9.64 7.67
N GLU A 57 -8.24 -10.13 7.86
CA GLU A 57 -7.72 -10.47 9.18
C GLU A 57 -7.57 -9.23 10.06
N SER A 58 -7.03 -8.14 9.50
CA SER A 58 -6.92 -6.85 10.19
C SER A 58 -8.28 -6.28 10.57
N GLU A 59 -9.25 -6.29 9.64
CA GLU A 59 -10.63 -5.84 9.92
C GLU A 59 -11.30 -6.68 11.01
N ASN A 60 -11.03 -7.99 11.04
CA ASN A 60 -11.58 -8.87 12.05
C ASN A 60 -11.02 -8.53 13.44
N LEU A 61 -9.70 -8.34 13.54
CA LEU A 61 -9.05 -7.94 14.79
C LEU A 61 -9.58 -6.60 15.31
N GLU A 62 -9.72 -5.59 14.43
CA GLU A 62 -10.26 -4.27 14.80
C GLU A 62 -11.72 -4.38 15.31
N LYS A 63 -12.55 -5.21 14.66
CA LYS A 63 -13.93 -5.47 15.08
C LYS A 63 -13.97 -6.17 16.43
N ILE A 64 -13.08 -7.12 16.68
CA ILE A 64 -12.98 -7.81 17.97
C ILE A 64 -12.58 -6.83 19.06
N GLU A 65 -11.58 -6.00 18.82
CA GLU A 65 -11.12 -4.99 19.79
C GLU A 65 -12.23 -3.99 20.11
N SER A 66 -12.92 -3.49 19.08
CA SER A 66 -14.07 -2.60 19.24
C SER A 66 -15.18 -3.26 20.04
N TYR A 67 -15.51 -4.52 19.73
CA TYR A 67 -16.51 -5.28 20.46
C TYR A 67 -16.13 -5.45 21.93
N GLN A 68 -14.86 -5.78 22.22
CA GLN A 68 -14.36 -5.89 23.60
C GLN A 68 -14.42 -4.54 24.32
N TYR A 69 -14.10 -3.44 23.65
CA TYR A 69 -14.22 -2.10 24.22
C TYR A 69 -15.67 -1.78 24.61
N TYR A 70 -16.63 -1.98 23.70
CA TYR A 70 -18.05 -1.68 23.96
C TYR A 70 -18.70 -2.61 24.99
N THR A 71 -18.19 -3.84 25.13
CA THR A 71 -18.67 -4.79 26.15
C THR A 71 -17.95 -4.66 27.49
N SER A 72 -16.87 -3.88 27.56
CA SER A 72 -16.12 -3.67 28.80
C SER A 72 -16.90 -2.84 29.83
N ASP A 73 -16.67 -3.14 31.11
CA ASP A 73 -17.22 -2.38 32.23
C ASP A 73 -16.81 -0.90 32.19
N MET A 74 -15.65 -0.59 31.59
CA MET A 74 -15.17 0.78 31.40
C MET A 74 -16.07 1.58 30.46
N TYR A 75 -16.55 0.98 29.37
CA TYR A 75 -17.48 1.66 28.46
C TYR A 75 -18.83 1.87 29.14
N VAL A 76 -19.33 0.88 29.88
CA VAL A 76 -20.56 1.01 30.67
C VAL A 76 -20.45 2.14 31.68
N GLU A 77 -19.34 2.21 32.42
CA GLU A 77 -19.07 3.29 33.38
C GLU A 77 -18.98 4.65 32.69
N LYS A 78 -18.29 4.76 31.56
CA LYS A 78 -18.20 6.00 30.77
C LYS A 78 -19.58 6.49 30.34
N VAL A 79 -20.41 5.59 29.80
CA VAL A 79 -21.78 5.93 29.37
C VAL A 79 -22.65 6.30 30.56
N ALA A 80 -22.54 5.60 31.68
CA ALA A 80 -23.25 5.91 32.92
C ALA A 80 -22.87 7.30 33.48
N LYS A 81 -21.58 7.63 33.50
CA LYS A 81 -21.07 8.94 33.91
C LYS A 81 -21.54 10.07 32.98
N GLN A 82 -21.46 9.84 31.66
CA GLN A 82 -21.81 10.86 30.66
C GLN A 82 -23.32 11.12 30.57
N ASN A 83 -24.15 10.07 30.58
CA ASN A 83 -25.59 10.20 30.33
C ASN A 83 -26.42 10.32 31.60
N LEU A 84 -25.98 9.70 32.70
CA LEU A 84 -26.74 9.66 33.95
C LEU A 84 -26.12 10.56 35.03
N GLY A 85 -24.96 11.19 34.76
CA GLY A 85 -24.26 12.03 35.72
C GLY A 85 -23.85 11.27 36.99
N LEU A 86 -23.75 9.94 36.92
CA LEU A 86 -23.45 9.08 38.07
C LEU A 86 -22.00 9.31 38.50
N ILE A 87 -21.79 9.62 39.77
CA ILE A 87 -20.47 9.79 40.38
C ILE A 87 -20.31 8.74 41.47
N ASN A 88 -19.21 7.98 41.42
CA ASN A 88 -18.94 6.98 42.43
C ASN A 88 -18.53 7.65 43.76
N PRO A 89 -18.90 7.09 44.93
CA PRO A 89 -18.54 7.66 46.23
C PRO A 89 -17.01 7.73 46.38
N GLY A 90 -16.45 8.95 46.43
CA GLY A 90 -15.02 9.22 46.54
C GLY A 90 -14.37 9.90 45.32
N GLU A 91 -15.10 10.08 44.22
CA GLU A 91 -14.61 10.72 42.99
C GLU A 91 -14.75 12.27 43.05
N LYS A 92 -13.68 13.02 42.72
CA LYS A 92 -13.68 14.50 42.68
C LYS A 92 -13.83 14.99 41.24
N VAL A 93 -14.88 15.77 40.98
CA VAL A 93 -15.10 16.44 39.68
C VAL A 93 -14.21 17.68 39.61
N ILE A 94 -13.38 17.76 38.57
CA ILE A 94 -12.56 18.93 38.26
C ILE A 94 -13.25 19.67 37.11
N VAL A 95 -13.69 20.91 37.37
CA VAL A 95 -14.23 21.80 36.33
C VAL A 95 -13.08 22.67 35.85
N ILE A 96 -12.66 22.48 34.60
CA ILE A 96 -11.67 23.34 33.95
C ILE A 96 -12.41 24.58 33.46
N THR A 97 -12.15 25.73 34.08
CA THR A 97 -12.63 27.03 33.63
C THR A 97 -11.62 27.61 32.63
N GLU A 98 -12.09 28.12 31.49
CA GLU A 98 -11.27 28.75 30.44
C GLU A 98 -10.72 30.13 30.85
N GLU A 99 -10.08 30.23 32.01
CA GLU A 99 -9.31 31.43 32.36
C GLU A 99 -7.83 31.18 32.00
N ASP A 100 -7.37 31.95 31.01
CA ASP A 100 -6.00 32.07 30.47
C ASP A 100 -5.45 30.92 29.58
N ASN A 101 -6.10 30.69 28.42
CA ASN A 101 -5.50 29.93 27.31
C ASN A 101 -5.01 30.81 26.13
N ASN A 102 -5.09 32.14 26.23
CA ASN A 102 -4.78 33.03 25.09
C ASN A 102 -3.29 32.98 24.68
N THR A 103 -2.37 32.76 25.63
CA THR A 103 -0.93 32.80 25.37
C THR A 103 -0.41 31.56 24.64
N ILE A 104 -1.05 30.39 24.82
CA ILE A 104 -0.64 29.14 24.18
C ILE A 104 -1.18 29.06 22.75
N LEU A 105 -2.42 29.52 22.55
CA LEU A 105 -3.06 29.53 21.23
C LEU A 105 -2.30 30.43 20.25
N GLU A 106 -1.89 31.63 20.65
CA GLU A 106 -1.13 32.54 19.76
C GLU A 106 0.21 31.95 19.31
N ALA A 107 0.91 31.21 20.19
CA ALA A 107 2.17 30.55 19.84
C ALA A 107 1.96 29.37 18.86
N GLU A 108 0.91 28.57 19.07
CA GLU A 108 0.57 27.43 18.21
C GLU A 108 0.04 27.87 16.83
N TYR A 109 -0.72 28.97 16.79
CA TYR A 109 -1.15 29.61 15.54
C TYR A 109 0.02 30.24 14.77
N ALA A 110 1.03 30.78 15.45
CA ALA A 110 2.22 31.32 14.81
C ALA A 110 3.09 30.18 14.21
N GLU A 111 3.29 29.09 14.94
CA GLU A 111 4.10 27.95 14.48
C GLU A 111 3.45 27.25 13.28
N SER A 112 2.15 26.95 13.33
CA SER A 112 1.42 26.32 12.23
C SER A 112 1.46 27.12 10.92
N GLN A 113 1.41 28.45 10.99
CA GLN A 113 1.57 29.32 9.82
C GLN A 113 2.99 29.25 9.22
N THR A 114 4.03 29.22 10.06
CA THR A 114 5.41 29.08 9.56
C THR A 114 5.66 27.72 8.90
N LEU A 115 5.05 26.65 9.41
CA LEU A 115 5.15 25.31 8.84
C LEU A 115 4.40 25.20 7.51
N ALA A 116 3.22 25.80 7.40
CA ALA A 116 2.46 25.86 6.15
C ALA A 116 3.23 26.63 5.05
N MET A 117 3.85 27.77 5.40
CA MET A 117 4.70 28.52 4.48
C MET A 117 5.94 27.72 4.08
N ARG A 118 6.61 27.03 5.01
CA ARG A 118 7.76 26.16 4.70
C ARG A 118 7.37 25.01 3.79
N ASN A 119 6.21 24.39 3.99
CA ASN A 119 5.71 23.30 3.18
C ASN A 119 5.44 23.70 1.72
N SER A 120 5.07 24.97 1.49
CA SER A 120 4.86 25.53 0.15
C SER A 120 6.14 25.69 -0.69
N TRP A 121 7.32 25.59 -0.09
CA TRP A 121 8.59 25.72 -0.81
C TRP A 121 8.96 24.44 -1.57
N SER A 122 9.69 24.62 -2.67
CA SER A 122 10.29 23.51 -3.40
C SER A 122 11.35 22.80 -2.57
N ASN A 123 11.51 21.49 -2.78
CA ASN A 123 12.46 20.65 -2.02
C ASN A 123 13.90 21.22 -2.00
N PRO A 124 14.49 21.72 -3.11
CA PRO A 124 15.85 22.25 -3.10
C PRO A 124 16.04 23.44 -2.14
N ARG A 125 15.02 24.32 -2.03
CA ARG A 125 15.06 25.48 -1.14
C ARG A 125 15.02 25.05 0.33
N LYS A 126 14.24 24.02 0.67
CA LYS A 126 14.18 23.43 2.02
C LYS A 126 15.54 22.89 2.46
N TRP A 127 16.24 22.18 1.57
CA TRP A 127 17.58 21.66 1.83
C TRP A 127 18.62 22.77 2.00
N LEU A 128 18.60 23.79 1.15
CA LEU A 128 19.51 24.93 1.28
C LEU A 128 19.32 25.65 2.63
N GLU A 129 18.08 25.92 3.03
CA GLU A 129 17.80 26.54 4.34
C GLU A 129 18.28 25.65 5.50
N PHE A 130 18.04 24.34 5.42
CA PHE A 130 18.48 23.41 6.45
C PHE A 130 20.00 23.38 6.64
N PHE A 131 20.77 23.44 5.55
CA PHE A 131 22.23 23.39 5.61
C PHE A 131 22.90 24.75 5.86
N LEU A 132 22.25 25.85 5.50
CA LEU A 132 22.84 27.20 5.52
C LEU A 132 22.28 28.12 6.61
N SER A 133 21.13 27.82 7.20
CA SER A 133 20.66 28.52 8.41
C SER A 133 21.57 28.19 9.60
N GLU A 134 21.85 29.18 10.44
CA GLU A 134 22.60 28.98 11.70
C GLU A 134 21.74 28.16 12.66
N ASN A 135 21.79 26.84 12.48
CA ASN A 135 21.07 25.90 13.32
C ASN A 135 21.83 25.73 14.65
N PRO A 136 21.23 26.05 15.81
CA PRO A 136 21.87 25.94 17.12
C PRO A 136 22.18 24.49 17.54
N PHE A 137 21.75 23.48 16.77
CA PHE A 137 22.02 22.05 17.04
C PHE A 137 23.25 21.50 16.30
N LYS A 138 24.13 22.37 15.80
CA LYS A 138 25.40 21.99 15.19
C LYS A 138 26.42 21.65 16.29
N TYR A 139 26.37 20.41 16.78
CA TYR A 139 27.47 19.75 17.50
C TYR A 139 28.14 18.72 16.61
#